data_AF-A0A850QUQ5-F1
#
_entry.id   AF-A0A850QUQ5-F1
#
_cell.length_a   1.000
_cell.length_b   1.000
_cell.length_c   1.000
_cell.angle_alpha   90.00
_cell.angle_beta   90.00
_cell.angle_gamma   90.00
#
_symmetry.space_group_name_H-M   'P 1'
#
loop_
_entity.id
_entity.type
_entity.pdbx_description
1 polymer ?
#
loop_
_entity_poly.entity_id
_entity_poly.type
_entity_poly.pdbx_seq_one_letter_code
_entity_poly.pdbx_strand_id
1 'polypeptide(L)'
;MLGRRLFVLVCLMFTMLVTAPAHANENEQTLNDKIEYLNKQPQTPETIKELDIYLQAQNQVAKAKEFNRLTKQYDDLIDTFPKQVAALQNKIDAFSTSEFPEFNQWDKEQLTLEIAEQDNLLLQLESSRNAHKNILLEIERGIDNFTAQSDRLRRQLKSTELDLQQARRINDTNALLLLQINEQYLNSYLNMLEAEQLSSGNRRTLAKLQVQYDNQEIEARQAYRNNLQSTLNRVLRMASSDNQETGTELEESMSDQPLVIQQLLQANQRLSGELNNLNYQNEQTQQQAVTANKQISEVTKTADDLNAMTDLLKLSPAFSESMRNRIKGLPSNPPIEALDNSIGRNQLKKYEYQQQVDSLSQRQKHIASSGLTPEQQVMAKELSDANIGLYSDLIAASESLIYQQAVLKVAYDKLNTKLTDLKNLAAKRLFWAPDTNPLSVNLLIDTWEKLKWFFSPSQWINLLKAPMVINHFILLTIIVVSGLLISGQIWARKRWKKYLEKTSAKIGRVTMDKFRYSYINVFVAFCFAWVIPLVITLFGYGLQEAWQYPFVHHLGQAIVYPMALVVFFFIRELVRKNGLFISHFGWD
;
A
#
# COMPACT_ATOMS: atom_id res chain seq x y z
N MET A 1 58.31 -43.72 15.57
CA MET A 1 57.46 -44.17 14.44
C MET A 1 56.11 -43.45 14.32
N LEU A 2 55.62 -42.69 15.32
CA LEU A 2 54.35 -41.95 15.22
C LEU A 2 54.41 -40.70 14.31
N GLY A 3 55.52 -39.95 14.28
CA GLY A 3 55.62 -38.69 13.50
C GLY A 3 55.54 -38.86 11.97
N ARG A 4 56.05 -39.98 11.43
CA ARG A 4 56.00 -40.26 9.98
C ARG A 4 54.59 -40.64 9.49
N ARG A 5 53.76 -41.21 10.37
CA ARG A 5 52.37 -41.55 10.05
C ARG A 5 51.46 -40.32 10.12
N LEU A 6 51.72 -39.40 11.06
CA LEU A 6 50.99 -38.13 11.15
C LEU A 6 51.29 -37.22 9.95
N PHE A 7 52.56 -37.12 9.53
CA PHE A 7 52.96 -36.32 8.36
C PHE A 7 52.35 -36.85 7.05
N VAL A 8 52.32 -38.18 6.86
CA VAL A 8 51.68 -38.80 5.68
C VAL A 8 50.17 -38.59 5.67
N LEU A 9 49.51 -38.58 6.84
CA LEU A 9 48.06 -38.38 6.93
C LEU A 9 47.66 -36.90 6.73
N VAL A 10 48.49 -35.96 7.18
CA VAL A 10 48.34 -34.53 6.88
C VAL A 10 48.64 -34.24 5.41
N CYS A 11 49.65 -34.87 4.80
CA CYS A 11 49.90 -34.74 3.36
C CYS A 11 48.79 -35.37 2.50
N LEU A 12 48.20 -36.50 2.91
CA LEU A 12 47.06 -37.13 2.21
C LEU A 12 45.77 -36.30 2.28
N MET A 13 45.49 -35.69 3.45
CA MET A 13 44.40 -34.72 3.60
C MET A 13 44.64 -33.44 2.78
N PHE A 14 45.90 -32.98 2.70
CA PHE A 14 46.25 -31.79 1.91
C PHE A 14 46.22 -32.06 0.40
N THR A 15 46.57 -33.27 -0.05
CA THR A 15 46.43 -33.65 -1.48
C THR A 15 44.97 -33.79 -1.91
N MET A 16 44.07 -34.26 -1.03
CA MET A 16 42.63 -34.34 -1.34
C MET A 16 41.97 -32.95 -1.47
N LEU A 17 42.49 -31.92 -0.78
CA LEU A 17 41.99 -30.55 -0.92
C LEU A 17 42.50 -29.82 -2.18
N VAL A 18 43.65 -30.23 -2.73
CA VAL A 18 44.31 -29.53 -3.86
C VAL A 18 44.01 -30.18 -5.23
N THR A 19 43.49 -31.41 -5.28
CA THR A 19 43.12 -32.07 -6.55
C THR A 19 41.71 -31.78 -7.05
N ALA A 20 40.86 -31.12 -6.24
CA ALA A 20 39.48 -30.77 -6.62
C ALA A 20 39.35 -29.87 -7.88
N PRO A 21 40.21 -28.84 -8.13
CA PRO A 21 40.05 -28.00 -9.31
C PRO A 21 40.52 -28.65 -10.63
N ALA A 22 41.39 -29.67 -10.58
CA ALA A 22 41.92 -30.31 -11.79
C ALA A 22 40.88 -31.20 -12.48
N HIS A 23 40.19 -32.06 -11.72
CA HIS A 23 39.17 -32.96 -12.27
C HIS A 23 37.88 -32.24 -12.69
N ALA A 24 37.53 -31.11 -12.06
CA ALA A 24 36.38 -30.31 -12.47
C ALA A 24 36.56 -29.70 -13.87
N ASN A 25 37.78 -29.28 -14.20
CA ASN A 25 38.10 -28.66 -15.49
C ASN A 25 38.18 -29.71 -16.62
N GLU A 26 38.70 -30.91 -16.31
CA GLU A 26 38.73 -32.05 -17.24
C GLU A 26 37.31 -32.56 -17.58
N ASN A 27 36.42 -32.63 -16.60
CA ASN A 27 35.04 -33.05 -16.80
C ASN A 27 34.23 -32.04 -17.65
N GLU A 28 34.46 -30.74 -17.46
CA GLU A 28 33.82 -29.69 -18.25
C GLU A 28 34.29 -29.70 -19.71
N GLN A 29 35.59 -29.92 -19.95
CA GLN A 29 36.12 -30.04 -21.31
C GLN A 29 35.56 -31.29 -22.02
N THR A 30 35.55 -32.43 -21.32
CA THR A 30 34.98 -33.69 -21.84
C THR A 30 33.49 -33.57 -22.14
N LEU A 31 32.74 -32.83 -21.29
CA LEU A 31 31.33 -32.54 -21.50
C LEU A 31 31.10 -31.69 -22.76
N ASN A 32 31.88 -30.61 -22.94
CA ASN A 32 31.75 -29.74 -24.10
C ASN A 32 32.09 -30.47 -25.41
N ASP A 33 33.15 -31.29 -25.42
CA ASP A 33 33.52 -32.11 -26.56
C ASP A 33 32.41 -33.10 -26.94
N LYS A 34 31.73 -33.68 -25.93
CA LYS A 34 30.60 -34.60 -26.14
C LYS A 34 29.36 -33.89 -26.72
N ILE A 35 29.06 -32.68 -26.25
CA ILE A 35 27.98 -31.84 -26.79
C ILE A 35 28.28 -31.46 -28.25
N GLU A 36 29.52 -31.04 -28.55
CA GLU A 36 29.92 -30.69 -29.91
C GLU A 36 29.85 -31.90 -30.85
N TYR A 37 30.26 -33.07 -30.38
CA TYR A 37 30.13 -34.33 -31.13
C TYR A 37 28.68 -34.67 -31.45
N LEU A 38 27.77 -34.60 -30.47
CA LEU A 38 26.35 -34.90 -30.65
C LEU A 38 25.66 -33.89 -31.58
N ASN A 39 26.06 -32.62 -31.54
CA ASN A 39 25.55 -31.58 -32.45
C ASN A 39 25.93 -31.82 -33.92
N LYS A 40 27.05 -32.52 -34.19
CA LYS A 40 27.49 -32.89 -35.54
C LYS A 40 26.79 -34.13 -36.09
N GLN A 41 26.03 -34.87 -35.26
CA GLN A 41 25.29 -36.05 -35.69
C GLN A 41 23.91 -35.72 -36.29
N PRO A 42 23.31 -36.62 -37.10
CA PRO A 42 21.94 -36.46 -37.57
C PRO A 42 20.97 -36.38 -36.39
N GLN A 43 20.11 -35.35 -36.39
CA GLN A 43 19.16 -35.02 -35.32
C GLN A 43 17.98 -36.03 -35.26
N THR A 44 18.28 -37.26 -34.87
CA THR A 44 17.28 -38.30 -34.57
C THR A 44 16.63 -38.05 -33.19
N PRO A 45 15.44 -38.61 -32.93
CA PRO A 45 14.79 -38.47 -31.61
C PRO A 45 15.63 -38.97 -30.43
N GLU A 46 16.57 -39.90 -30.66
CA GLU A 46 17.47 -40.45 -29.64
C GLU A 46 18.67 -39.53 -29.37
N THR A 47 19.30 -38.99 -30.43
CA THR A 47 20.41 -38.03 -30.30
C THR A 47 19.96 -36.72 -29.66
N ILE A 48 18.72 -36.27 -29.94
CA ILE A 48 18.13 -35.09 -29.30
C ILE A 48 17.95 -35.32 -27.79
N LYS A 49 17.46 -36.50 -27.39
CA LYS A 49 17.29 -36.84 -25.96
C LYS A 49 18.63 -36.93 -25.23
N GLU A 50 19.63 -37.54 -25.86
CA GLU A 50 20.97 -37.62 -25.29
C GLU A 50 21.59 -36.22 -25.17
N LEU A 51 21.46 -35.39 -26.21
CA LEU A 51 21.91 -34.00 -26.20
C LEU A 51 21.27 -33.18 -25.06
N ASP A 52 19.97 -33.34 -24.81
CA ASP A 52 19.27 -32.66 -23.71
C ASP A 52 19.87 -33.01 -22.33
N ILE A 53 20.23 -34.28 -22.10
CA ILE A 53 20.87 -34.72 -20.85
C ILE A 53 22.23 -34.02 -20.64
N TYR A 54 23.06 -33.93 -21.69
CA TYR A 54 24.36 -33.25 -21.59
C TYR A 54 24.22 -31.73 -21.49
N LEU A 55 23.21 -31.11 -22.13
CA LEU A 55 22.91 -29.69 -21.95
C LEU A 55 22.44 -29.38 -20.52
N GLN A 56 21.65 -30.26 -19.91
CA GLN A 56 21.28 -30.16 -18.50
C GLN A 56 22.52 -30.25 -17.59
N ALA A 57 23.44 -31.17 -17.88
CA ALA A 57 24.71 -31.26 -17.15
C ALA A 57 25.57 -29.99 -17.31
N GLN A 58 25.58 -29.37 -18.49
CA GLN A 58 26.27 -28.09 -18.70
C GLN A 58 25.66 -26.96 -17.85
N ASN A 59 24.34 -26.92 -17.73
CA ASN A 59 23.64 -25.99 -16.84
C ASN A 59 24.02 -26.23 -15.37
N GLN A 60 24.14 -27.49 -14.95
CA GLN A 60 24.59 -27.86 -13.61
C GLN A 60 26.01 -27.37 -13.31
N VAL A 61 26.94 -27.49 -14.26
CA VAL A 61 28.31 -26.95 -14.12
C VAL A 61 28.28 -25.43 -13.94
N ALA A 62 27.50 -24.71 -14.76
CA ALA A 62 27.38 -23.26 -14.65
C ALA A 62 26.83 -22.82 -13.28
N LYS A 63 25.77 -23.49 -12.80
CA LYS A 63 25.21 -23.23 -11.47
C LYS A 63 26.17 -23.60 -10.34
N ALA A 64 26.92 -24.70 -10.47
CA ALA A 64 27.92 -25.07 -9.48
C ALA A 64 28.98 -23.97 -9.33
N LYS A 65 29.44 -23.37 -10.44
CA LYS A 65 30.35 -22.21 -10.40
C LYS A 65 29.73 -21.00 -9.71
N GLU A 66 28.45 -20.71 -9.98
CA GLU A 66 27.72 -19.64 -9.32
C GLU A 66 27.60 -19.87 -7.81
N PHE A 67 27.23 -21.08 -7.38
CA PHE A 67 27.13 -21.44 -5.96
C PHE A 67 28.48 -21.34 -5.25
N ASN A 68 29.57 -21.77 -5.88
CA ASN A 68 30.91 -21.59 -5.33
C ASN A 68 31.30 -20.11 -5.19
N ARG A 69 30.90 -19.26 -6.15
CA ARG A 69 31.10 -17.81 -6.06
C ARG A 69 30.31 -17.21 -4.88
N LEU A 70 29.04 -17.60 -4.72
CA LEU A 70 28.20 -17.15 -3.61
C LEU A 70 28.72 -17.62 -2.24
N THR A 71 29.18 -18.88 -2.16
CA THR A 71 29.83 -19.43 -0.96
C THR A 71 30.99 -18.54 -0.52
N LYS A 72 31.90 -18.21 -1.43
CA LYS A 72 33.02 -17.30 -1.16
C LYS A 72 32.56 -15.92 -0.70
N GLN A 73 31.50 -15.36 -1.29
CA GLN A 73 30.96 -14.07 -0.86
C GLN A 73 30.43 -14.11 0.57
N TYR A 74 29.81 -15.22 0.99
CA TYR A 74 29.36 -15.40 2.36
C TYR A 74 30.53 -15.58 3.34
N ASP A 75 31.55 -16.34 2.95
CA ASP A 75 32.77 -16.51 3.75
C ASP A 75 33.52 -15.18 3.93
N ASP A 76 33.73 -14.43 2.83
CA ASP A 76 34.35 -13.10 2.85
C ASP A 76 33.56 -12.13 3.73
N LEU A 77 32.22 -12.22 3.74
CA LEU A 77 31.38 -11.41 4.61
C LEU A 77 31.60 -11.77 6.08
N ILE A 78 31.73 -13.06 6.42
CA ILE A 78 32.01 -13.49 7.79
C ILE A 78 33.36 -12.93 8.26
N ASP A 79 34.38 -12.99 7.40
CA ASP A 79 35.73 -12.49 7.73
C ASP A 79 35.78 -10.96 7.87
N THR A 80 35.06 -10.25 7.00
CA THR A 80 35.04 -8.77 7.00
C THR A 80 33.99 -8.16 7.92
N PHE A 81 33.07 -8.97 8.48
CA PHE A 81 31.94 -8.51 9.30
C PHE A 81 32.34 -7.57 10.44
N PRO A 82 33.35 -7.85 11.29
CA PRO A 82 33.70 -6.96 12.39
C PRO A 82 34.11 -5.56 11.92
N LYS A 83 34.81 -5.48 10.78
CA LYS A 83 35.24 -4.20 10.19
C LYS A 83 34.04 -3.43 9.63
N GLN A 84 33.13 -4.12 8.94
CA GLN A 84 31.93 -3.49 8.37
C GLN A 84 31.00 -2.95 9.46
N VAL A 85 30.77 -3.71 10.54
CA VAL A 85 29.98 -3.25 11.68
C VAL A 85 30.60 -2.03 12.34
N ALA A 86 31.91 -2.06 12.64
CA ALA A 86 32.59 -0.93 13.26
C ALA A 86 32.53 0.33 12.38
N ALA A 87 32.75 0.20 11.07
CA ALA A 87 32.65 1.32 10.14
C ALA A 87 31.23 1.91 10.08
N LEU A 88 30.20 1.07 10.08
CA LEU A 88 28.82 1.51 10.01
C LEU A 88 28.34 2.12 11.33
N GLN A 89 28.74 1.55 12.47
CA GLN A 89 28.47 2.12 13.78
C GLN A 89 29.12 3.50 13.93
N ASN A 90 30.38 3.66 13.50
CA ASN A 90 31.03 4.97 13.50
C ASN A 90 30.27 5.99 12.66
N LYS A 91 29.70 5.59 11.51
CA LYS A 91 28.86 6.48 10.69
C LYS A 91 27.59 6.89 11.42
N ILE A 92 26.90 5.94 12.06
CA ILE A 92 25.69 6.17 12.87
C ILE A 92 25.99 7.15 14.01
N ASP A 93 27.08 6.91 14.74
CA ASP A 93 27.45 7.73 15.89
C ASP A 93 27.88 9.15 15.47
N ALA A 94 28.68 9.25 14.40
CA ALA A 94 29.16 10.53 13.86
C ALA A 94 28.05 11.37 13.19
N PHE A 95 26.96 10.76 12.73
CA PHE A 95 25.87 11.48 12.06
C PHE A 95 25.22 12.55 12.95
N SER A 96 25.31 12.40 14.27
CA SER A 96 24.91 13.39 15.28
C SER A 96 25.60 14.76 15.12
N THR A 97 26.70 14.82 14.36
CA THR A 97 27.55 16.02 14.15
C THR A 97 27.60 16.49 12.70
N SER A 98 26.79 15.91 11.80
CA SER A 98 26.83 16.29 10.38
C SER A 98 26.21 17.66 10.17
N GLU A 99 27.02 18.63 9.74
CA GLU A 99 26.58 20.00 9.46
C GLU A 99 25.97 20.09 8.06
N PHE A 100 24.73 20.59 7.98
CA PHE A 100 24.13 21.01 6.72
C PHE A 100 24.54 22.47 6.43
N PRO A 101 24.57 22.91 5.15
CA PRO A 101 24.87 24.30 4.81
C PRO A 101 23.93 25.30 5.52
N GLU A 102 24.47 26.45 5.95
CA GLU A 102 23.64 27.54 6.45
C GLU A 102 22.94 28.28 5.29
N PHE A 103 21.62 28.48 5.41
CA PHE A 103 20.77 29.05 4.36
C PHE A 103 20.04 30.35 4.77
N ASN A 104 20.47 31.00 5.87
CA ASN A 104 19.77 32.18 6.42
C ASN A 104 19.69 33.38 5.47
N GLN A 105 20.61 33.47 4.49
CA GLN A 105 20.72 34.59 3.53
C GLN A 105 20.38 34.19 2.09
N TRP A 106 19.88 32.98 1.86
CA TRP A 106 19.62 32.49 0.51
C TRP A 106 18.37 33.12 -0.10
N ASP A 107 18.41 33.32 -1.41
CA ASP A 107 17.28 33.83 -2.18
C ASP A 107 16.26 32.73 -2.54
N LYS A 108 15.17 33.12 -3.20
CA LYS A 108 14.09 32.20 -3.61
C LYS A 108 14.60 31.07 -4.52
N GLU A 109 15.50 31.36 -5.46
CA GLU A 109 15.95 30.38 -6.45
C GLU A 109 16.90 29.36 -5.82
N GLN A 110 17.85 29.83 -5.01
CA GLN A 110 18.78 28.99 -4.24
C GLN A 110 18.03 28.04 -3.31
N LEU A 111 17.06 28.55 -2.54
CA LEU A 111 16.22 27.74 -1.66
C LEU A 111 15.42 26.69 -2.45
N THR A 112 14.85 27.07 -3.60
CA THR A 112 14.06 26.15 -4.42
C THR A 112 14.91 25.02 -5.01
N LEU A 113 16.12 25.35 -5.48
CA LEU A 113 17.04 24.39 -6.06
C LEU A 113 17.55 23.39 -5.02
N GLU A 114 17.94 23.86 -3.84
CA GLU A 114 18.38 22.98 -2.74
C GLU A 114 17.24 22.06 -2.28
N ILE A 115 16.00 22.58 -2.16
CA ILE A 115 14.84 21.75 -1.80
C ILE A 115 14.66 20.62 -2.82
N ALA A 116 14.78 20.90 -4.12
CA ALA A 116 14.67 19.89 -5.16
C ALA A 116 15.79 18.84 -5.08
N GLU A 117 17.01 19.25 -4.74
CA GLU A 117 18.14 18.33 -4.52
C GLU A 117 17.88 17.42 -3.30
N GLN A 118 17.45 17.98 -2.17
CA GLN A 118 17.11 17.20 -0.99
C GLN A 118 15.95 16.24 -1.23
N ASP A 119 14.93 16.65 -1.99
CA ASP A 119 13.82 15.77 -2.38
C ASP A 119 14.31 14.58 -3.22
N ASN A 120 15.30 14.77 -4.11
CA ASN A 120 15.89 13.68 -4.90
C ASN A 120 16.71 12.72 -4.02
N LEU A 121 17.53 13.27 -3.11
CA LEU A 121 18.32 12.47 -2.17
C LEU A 121 17.42 11.65 -1.23
N LEU A 122 16.33 12.24 -0.74
CA LEU A 122 15.34 11.54 0.08
C LEU A 122 14.72 10.35 -0.67
N LEU A 123 14.38 10.50 -1.96
CA LEU A 123 13.87 9.38 -2.78
C LEU A 123 14.89 8.25 -2.91
N GLN A 124 16.17 8.56 -3.12
CA GLN A 124 17.24 7.56 -3.21
C GLN A 124 17.43 6.83 -1.87
N LEU A 125 17.42 7.56 -0.76
CA LEU A 125 17.53 6.98 0.59
C LEU A 125 16.32 6.11 0.92
N GLU A 126 15.11 6.51 0.56
CA GLU A 126 13.92 5.66 0.74
C GLU A 126 14.02 4.35 -0.05
N SER A 127 14.56 4.41 -1.26
CA SER A 127 14.83 3.22 -2.08
C SER A 127 15.86 2.29 -1.43
N SER A 128 16.99 2.85 -0.98
CA SER A 128 18.04 2.13 -0.23
C SER A 128 17.48 1.44 1.02
N ARG A 129 16.74 2.18 1.84
CA ARG A 129 16.08 1.66 3.05
C ARG A 129 15.15 0.50 2.71
N ASN A 130 14.37 0.61 1.64
CA ASN A 130 13.47 -0.46 1.21
C ASN A 130 14.24 -1.69 0.73
N ALA A 131 15.35 -1.52 0.00
CA ALA A 131 16.23 -2.61 -0.39
C ALA A 131 16.80 -3.35 0.84
N HIS A 132 17.32 -2.62 1.82
CA HIS A 132 17.82 -3.22 3.07
C HIS A 132 16.72 -3.92 3.88
N LYS A 133 15.48 -3.38 3.89
CA LYS A 133 14.31 -4.08 4.49
C LYS A 133 13.95 -5.36 3.74
N ASN A 134 14.02 -5.36 2.41
CA ASN A 134 13.76 -6.57 1.62
C ASN A 134 14.80 -7.66 1.89
N ILE A 135 16.09 -7.27 2.02
CA ILE A 135 17.15 -8.19 2.42
C ILE A 135 16.83 -8.84 3.78
N LEU A 136 16.34 -8.10 4.76
CA LEU A 136 15.92 -8.67 6.04
C LEU A 136 14.80 -9.72 5.89
N LEU A 137 13.79 -9.42 5.06
CA LEU A 137 12.70 -10.35 4.79
C LEU A 137 13.17 -11.61 4.06
N GLU A 138 14.10 -11.47 3.12
CA GLU A 138 14.71 -12.59 2.39
C GLU A 138 15.51 -13.48 3.32
N ILE A 139 16.32 -12.90 4.22
CA ILE A 139 17.08 -13.65 5.23
C ILE A 139 16.14 -14.44 6.14
N GLU A 140 15.06 -13.82 6.62
CA GLU A 140 14.09 -14.48 7.50
C GLU A 140 13.38 -15.66 6.79
N ARG A 141 12.98 -15.48 5.52
CA ARG A 141 12.43 -16.57 4.70
C ARG A 141 13.45 -17.67 4.39
N GLY A 142 14.72 -17.31 4.22
CA GLY A 142 15.81 -18.25 3.96
C GLY A 142 16.05 -19.18 5.14
N ILE A 143 16.04 -18.63 6.37
CA ILE A 143 16.24 -19.38 7.62
C ILE A 143 15.17 -20.48 7.78
N ASP A 144 13.90 -20.16 7.51
CA ASP A 144 12.79 -21.13 7.65
C ASP A 144 12.89 -22.29 6.64
N ASN A 145 13.43 -22.03 5.45
CA ASN A 145 13.48 -23.01 4.37
C ASN A 145 14.77 -23.84 4.34
N PHE A 146 15.83 -23.39 5.01
CA PHE A 146 17.15 -24.03 4.99
C PHE A 146 17.10 -25.51 5.38
N THR A 147 16.48 -25.85 6.51
CA THR A 147 16.46 -27.22 7.06
C THR A 147 15.87 -28.22 6.05
N ALA A 148 14.71 -27.89 5.47
CA ALA A 148 14.04 -28.76 4.51
C ALA A 148 14.84 -28.92 3.20
N GLN A 149 15.49 -27.85 2.73
CA GLN A 149 16.28 -27.89 1.51
C GLN A 149 17.61 -28.64 1.71
N SER A 150 18.32 -28.41 2.82
CA SER A 150 19.56 -29.12 3.17
C SER A 150 19.31 -30.62 3.28
N ASP A 151 18.25 -31.04 3.98
CA ASP A 151 17.89 -32.46 4.11
C ASP A 151 17.60 -33.11 2.76
N ARG A 152 16.90 -32.40 1.86
CA ARG A 152 16.62 -32.89 0.50
C ARG A 152 17.90 -33.07 -0.30
N LEU A 153 18.81 -32.09 -0.27
CA LEU A 153 20.08 -32.14 -0.99
C LEU A 153 20.98 -33.25 -0.47
N ARG A 154 21.09 -33.41 0.86
CA ARG A 154 21.86 -34.52 1.47
C ARG A 154 21.34 -35.89 1.06
N ARG A 155 20.01 -36.07 0.96
CA ARG A 155 19.43 -37.32 0.46
C ARG A 155 19.75 -37.56 -1.02
N GLN A 156 19.65 -36.52 -1.85
CA GLN A 156 19.99 -36.60 -3.28
C GLN A 156 21.47 -36.92 -3.48
N LEU A 157 22.35 -36.28 -2.71
CA LEU A 157 23.79 -36.54 -2.74
C LEU A 157 24.08 -38.00 -2.38
N LYS A 158 23.48 -38.51 -1.30
CA LYS A 158 23.61 -39.92 -0.91
C LYS A 158 23.12 -40.89 -1.99
N SER A 159 22.03 -40.59 -2.70
CA SER A 159 21.61 -41.43 -3.84
C SER A 159 22.60 -41.36 -5.00
N THR A 160 23.10 -40.17 -5.35
CA THR A 160 24.09 -39.99 -6.42
C THR A 160 25.41 -40.69 -6.10
N GLU A 161 25.84 -40.70 -4.84
CA GLU A 161 27.01 -41.47 -4.39
C GLU A 161 26.84 -42.98 -4.59
N LEU A 162 25.64 -43.53 -4.32
CA LEU A 162 25.34 -44.94 -4.56
C LEU A 162 25.35 -45.26 -6.07
N ASP A 163 24.74 -44.40 -6.88
CA ASP A 163 24.71 -44.53 -8.34
C ASP A 163 26.12 -44.44 -8.93
N LEU A 164 26.97 -43.56 -8.40
CA LEU A 164 28.39 -43.46 -8.77
C LEU A 164 29.14 -44.77 -8.46
N GLN A 165 28.91 -45.37 -7.29
CA GLN A 165 29.53 -46.66 -6.96
C GLN A 165 29.08 -47.77 -7.91
N GLN A 166 27.81 -47.79 -8.31
CA GLN A 166 27.29 -48.75 -9.27
C GLN A 166 27.86 -48.52 -10.69
N ALA A 167 27.90 -47.27 -11.16
CA ALA A 167 28.48 -46.91 -12.45
C ALA A 167 29.98 -47.26 -12.51
N ARG A 168 30.73 -47.09 -11.41
CA ARG A 168 32.13 -47.52 -11.30
C ARG A 168 32.29 -49.03 -11.39
N ARG A 169 31.33 -49.82 -10.88
CA ARG A 169 31.38 -51.29 -10.98
C ARG A 169 31.13 -51.78 -12.41
N ILE A 170 30.31 -51.06 -13.17
CA ILE A 170 29.91 -51.43 -14.53
C ILE A 170 30.82 -50.76 -15.59
N ASN A 171 31.75 -49.88 -15.17
CA ASN A 171 32.64 -49.10 -16.05
C ASN A 171 31.89 -48.26 -17.11
N ASP A 172 30.74 -47.68 -16.75
CA ASP A 172 30.00 -46.78 -17.64
C ASP A 172 30.59 -45.36 -17.57
N THR A 173 31.51 -45.05 -18.48
CA THR A 173 32.22 -43.76 -18.53
C THR A 173 31.28 -42.57 -18.72
N ASN A 174 30.19 -42.71 -19.50
CA ASN A 174 29.25 -41.61 -19.75
C ASN A 174 28.38 -41.34 -18.52
N ALA A 175 27.87 -42.40 -17.87
CA ALA A 175 27.12 -42.26 -16.63
C ALA A 175 28.00 -41.70 -15.50
N LEU A 176 29.28 -42.11 -15.43
CA LEU A 176 30.24 -41.59 -14.47
C LEU A 176 30.44 -40.08 -14.61
N LEU A 177 30.63 -39.58 -15.84
CA LEU A 177 30.78 -38.15 -16.10
C LEU A 177 29.56 -37.36 -15.62
N LEU A 178 28.36 -37.77 -16.02
CA LEU A 178 27.11 -37.08 -15.67
C LEU A 178 26.84 -37.11 -14.15
N LEU A 179 27.07 -38.25 -13.50
CA LEU A 179 26.86 -38.39 -12.06
C LEU A 179 27.90 -37.60 -11.24
N GLN A 180 29.15 -37.47 -11.70
CA GLN A 180 30.16 -36.62 -11.07
C GLN A 180 29.82 -35.14 -11.19
N ILE A 181 29.31 -34.70 -12.34
CA ILE A 181 28.82 -33.33 -12.53
C ILE A 181 27.66 -33.05 -11.57
N ASN A 182 26.71 -33.99 -11.46
CA ASN A 182 25.58 -33.85 -10.55
C ASN A 182 26.03 -33.84 -9.07
N GLU A 183 26.98 -34.69 -8.67
CA GLU A 183 27.59 -34.69 -7.34
C GLU A 183 28.25 -33.34 -7.03
N GLN A 184 29.04 -32.79 -7.96
CA GLN A 184 29.68 -31.49 -7.79
C GLN A 184 28.65 -30.36 -7.67
N TYR A 185 27.58 -30.40 -8.46
CA TYR A 185 26.47 -29.46 -8.37
C TYR A 185 25.78 -29.51 -7.01
N LEU A 186 25.42 -30.71 -6.54
CA LEU A 186 24.76 -30.90 -5.24
C LEU A 186 25.65 -30.46 -4.07
N ASN A 187 26.93 -30.81 -4.10
CA ASN A 187 27.91 -30.37 -3.10
C ASN A 187 28.09 -28.86 -3.10
N SER A 188 28.26 -28.24 -4.28
CA SER A 188 28.40 -26.77 -4.38
C SER A 188 27.15 -26.05 -3.86
N TYR A 189 25.96 -26.60 -4.14
CA TYR A 189 24.71 -26.04 -3.63
C TYR A 189 24.60 -26.18 -2.11
N LEU A 190 24.92 -27.35 -1.56
CA LEU A 190 24.90 -27.58 -0.11
C LEU A 190 25.87 -26.64 0.62
N ASN A 191 27.10 -26.51 0.11
CA ASN A 191 28.10 -25.59 0.67
C ASN A 191 27.63 -24.14 0.64
N MET A 192 27.00 -23.71 -0.46
CA MET A 192 26.43 -22.37 -0.58
C MET A 192 25.33 -22.13 0.45
N LEU A 193 24.41 -23.07 0.63
CA LEU A 193 23.34 -22.95 1.63
C LEU A 193 23.90 -22.95 3.06
N GLU A 194 24.92 -23.76 3.35
CA GLU A 194 25.56 -23.78 4.67
C GLU A 194 26.26 -22.45 4.97
N ALA A 195 27.04 -21.91 4.03
CA ALA A 195 27.67 -20.60 4.16
C ALA A 195 26.63 -19.47 4.25
N GLU A 196 25.53 -19.59 3.51
CA GLU A 196 24.39 -18.67 3.60
C GLU A 196 23.79 -18.67 5.03
N GLN A 197 23.57 -19.85 5.59
CA GLN A 197 23.01 -20.00 6.94
C GLN A 197 23.97 -19.48 8.02
N LEU A 198 25.27 -19.78 7.91
CA LEU A 198 26.29 -19.30 8.85
C LEU A 198 26.42 -17.77 8.82
N SER A 199 26.35 -17.17 7.64
CA SER A 199 26.41 -15.71 7.47
C SER A 199 25.09 -14.99 7.78
N SER A 200 23.97 -15.71 7.94
CA SER A 200 22.63 -15.12 8.10
C SER A 200 22.53 -14.11 9.26
N GLY A 201 23.10 -14.45 10.43
CA GLY A 201 23.13 -13.55 11.60
C GLY A 201 23.94 -12.28 11.36
N ASN A 202 25.09 -12.40 10.70
CA ASN A 202 25.95 -11.27 10.33
C ASN A 202 25.24 -10.37 9.32
N ARG A 203 24.71 -10.94 8.24
CA ARG A 203 23.93 -10.22 7.21
C ARG A 203 22.72 -9.51 7.81
N ARG A 204 21.98 -10.18 8.71
CA ARG A 204 20.84 -9.59 9.41
C ARG A 204 21.26 -8.39 10.25
N THR A 205 22.38 -8.50 10.95
CA THR A 205 22.90 -7.41 11.80
C THR A 205 23.33 -6.21 10.94
N LEU A 206 24.06 -6.47 9.86
CA LEU A 206 24.46 -5.43 8.90
C LEU A 206 23.24 -4.73 8.28
N ALA A 207 22.26 -5.49 7.80
CA ALA A 207 21.05 -4.92 7.20
C ALA A 207 20.23 -4.10 8.22
N LYS A 208 20.17 -4.52 9.50
CA LYS A 208 19.54 -3.72 10.57
C LYS A 208 20.27 -2.40 10.81
N LEU A 209 21.60 -2.43 10.90
CA LEU A 209 22.41 -1.22 11.07
C LEU A 209 22.30 -0.29 9.85
N GLN A 210 22.23 -0.84 8.64
CA GLN A 210 22.03 -0.07 7.41
C GLN A 210 20.65 0.62 7.42
N VAL A 211 19.58 -0.11 7.78
CA VAL A 211 18.25 0.49 7.95
C VAL A 211 18.25 1.57 9.04
N GLN A 212 18.98 1.37 10.14
CA GLN A 212 19.10 2.36 11.20
C GLN A 212 19.80 3.64 10.69
N TYR A 213 20.92 3.48 9.98
CA TYR A 213 21.64 4.59 9.36
C TYR A 213 20.76 5.34 8.35
N ASP A 214 20.11 4.62 7.43
CA ASP A 214 19.21 5.22 6.44
C ASP A 214 18.06 5.99 7.11
N ASN A 215 17.50 5.47 8.21
CA ASN A 215 16.44 6.16 8.95
C ASN A 215 16.92 7.48 9.57
N GLN A 216 18.11 7.49 10.19
CA GLN A 216 18.68 8.72 10.74
C GLN A 216 18.96 9.75 9.63
N GLU A 217 19.52 9.29 8.50
CA GLU A 217 19.82 10.18 7.39
C GLU A 217 18.55 10.78 6.78
N ILE A 218 17.51 9.97 6.58
CA ILE A 218 16.19 10.43 6.13
C ILE A 218 15.62 11.44 7.11
N GLU A 219 15.64 11.17 8.42
CA GLU A 219 15.06 12.05 9.44
C GLU A 219 15.74 13.43 9.45
N ALA A 220 17.07 13.47 9.44
CA ALA A 220 17.81 14.73 9.46
C ALA A 220 17.64 15.52 8.15
N ARG A 221 17.70 14.86 6.98
CA ARG A 221 17.48 15.52 5.69
C ARG A 221 16.06 16.03 5.55
N GLN A 222 15.07 15.28 6.04
CA GLN A 222 13.68 15.73 6.07
C GLN A 222 13.53 16.98 6.95
N ALA A 223 14.16 17.01 8.13
CA ALA A 223 14.15 18.17 9.00
C ALA A 223 14.82 19.39 8.36
N TYR A 224 16.00 19.20 7.74
CA TYR A 224 16.71 20.24 7.01
C TYR A 224 15.86 20.80 5.85
N ARG A 225 15.30 19.92 5.01
CA ARG A 225 14.38 20.27 3.91
C ARG A 225 13.14 21.03 4.40
N ASN A 226 12.60 20.67 5.56
CA ASN A 226 11.48 21.40 6.16
C ASN A 226 11.88 22.81 6.63
N ASN A 227 13.10 22.99 7.13
CA ASN A 227 13.61 24.32 7.52
C ASN A 227 13.93 25.21 6.31
N LEU A 228 14.44 24.62 5.21
CA LEU A 228 14.58 25.33 3.93
C LEU A 228 13.21 25.82 3.44
N GLN A 229 12.20 24.94 3.49
CA GLN A 229 10.84 25.28 3.08
C GLN A 229 10.23 26.40 3.93
N SER A 230 10.41 26.37 5.25
CA SER A 230 9.89 27.42 6.13
C SER A 230 10.56 28.78 5.86
N THR A 231 11.85 28.75 5.51
CA THR A 231 12.60 29.95 5.09
C THR A 231 12.12 30.48 3.76
N LEU A 232 11.88 29.61 2.77
CA LEU A 232 11.28 29.98 1.49
C LEU A 232 9.91 30.63 1.68
N ASN A 233 9.05 30.06 2.52
CA ASN A 233 7.73 30.63 2.82
C ASN A 233 7.86 32.00 3.51
N ARG A 234 8.89 32.22 4.35
CA ARG A 234 9.19 33.54 4.93
C ARG A 234 9.60 34.55 3.85
N VAL A 235 10.48 34.17 2.93
CA VAL A 235 10.90 35.04 1.81
C VAL A 235 9.71 35.43 0.94
N LEU A 236 8.83 34.48 0.60
CA LEU A 236 7.62 34.75 -0.19
C LEU A 236 6.64 35.68 0.52
N ARG A 237 6.50 35.57 1.85
CA ARG A 237 5.65 36.48 2.64
C ARG A 237 6.21 37.91 2.65
N MET A 238 7.51 38.07 2.84
CA MET A 238 8.16 39.40 2.81
C MET A 238 7.99 40.07 1.43
N ALA A 239 8.20 39.33 0.35
CA ALA A 239 7.96 39.85 -1.00
C ALA A 239 6.48 40.24 -1.24
N SER A 240 5.54 39.51 -0.63
CA SER A 240 4.10 39.82 -0.74
C SER A 240 3.70 41.05 0.08
N SER A 241 4.31 41.27 1.25
CA SER A 241 4.06 42.46 2.07
C SER A 241 4.59 43.73 1.43
N ASP A 242 5.79 43.70 0.84
CA ASP A 242 6.38 44.86 0.15
C ASP A 242 5.49 45.31 -1.02
N ASN A 243 4.92 44.36 -1.77
CA ASN A 243 3.97 44.64 -2.84
C ASN A 243 2.65 45.26 -2.32
N GLN A 244 2.19 44.87 -1.13
CA GLN A 244 1.00 45.47 -0.51
C GLN A 244 1.26 46.88 0.02
N GLU A 245 2.40 47.12 0.66
CA GLU A 245 2.76 48.45 1.16
C GLU A 245 2.87 49.44 -0.01
N THR A 246 3.58 49.06 -1.07
CA THR A 246 3.67 49.84 -2.32
C THR A 246 2.28 50.14 -2.90
N GLY A 247 1.38 49.15 -2.90
CA GLY A 247 0.00 49.31 -3.36
C GLY A 247 -0.87 50.21 -2.48
N THR A 248 -0.52 50.37 -1.20
CA THR A 248 -1.25 51.20 -0.22
C THR A 248 -0.78 52.66 -0.29
N GLU A 249 0.52 52.90 -0.46
CA GLU A 249 1.08 54.25 -0.69
C GLU A 249 0.51 54.90 -1.97
N LEU A 250 0.35 54.10 -3.03
CA LEU A 250 -0.30 54.53 -4.25
C LEU A 250 -1.81 54.81 -4.07
N GLU A 251 -2.42 54.24 -3.02
CA GLU A 251 -3.85 54.37 -2.70
C GLU A 251 -4.18 55.74 -2.09
N GLU A 252 -3.30 56.27 -1.25
CA GLU A 252 -3.46 57.61 -0.65
C GLU A 252 -3.53 58.72 -1.73
N SER A 253 -2.98 58.45 -2.92
CA SER A 253 -3.02 59.33 -4.09
C SER A 253 -4.23 59.10 -5.02
N MET A 254 -5.20 58.24 -4.66
CA MET A 254 -6.27 57.79 -5.58
C MET A 254 -7.36 58.82 -5.91
N SER A 255 -7.68 59.75 -5.00
CA SER A 255 -8.84 60.64 -5.20
C SER A 255 -8.68 61.59 -6.39
N ASP A 256 -7.45 61.90 -6.79
CA ASP A 256 -7.14 62.84 -7.89
C ASP A 256 -6.82 62.13 -9.22
N GLN A 257 -6.90 60.80 -9.27
CA GLN A 257 -6.50 59.99 -10.42
C GLN A 257 -7.65 59.69 -11.40
N PRO A 258 -7.40 59.59 -12.72
CA PRO A 258 -8.39 59.14 -13.71
C PRO A 258 -8.93 57.74 -13.42
N LEU A 259 -10.19 57.48 -13.82
CA LEU A 259 -10.91 56.21 -13.58
C LEU A 259 -10.13 54.95 -14.03
N VAL A 260 -9.37 55.05 -15.12
CA VAL A 260 -8.55 53.93 -15.64
C VAL A 260 -7.43 53.55 -14.65
N ILE A 261 -6.77 54.53 -14.05
CA ILE A 261 -5.69 54.28 -13.09
C ILE A 261 -6.27 53.76 -11.77
N GLN A 262 -7.40 54.29 -11.32
CA GLN A 262 -8.11 53.77 -10.14
C GLN A 262 -8.46 52.29 -10.28
N GLN A 263 -8.95 51.87 -11.45
CA GLN A 263 -9.25 50.46 -11.73
C GLN A 263 -8.00 49.58 -11.73
N LEU A 264 -6.88 50.06 -12.28
CA LEU A 264 -5.61 49.34 -12.28
C LEU A 264 -5.05 49.17 -10.86
N LEU A 265 -5.20 50.19 -10.01
CA LEU A 265 -4.77 50.14 -8.63
C LEU A 265 -5.62 49.16 -7.80
N GLN A 266 -6.95 49.22 -7.93
CA GLN A 266 -7.85 48.26 -7.29
C GLN A 266 -7.58 46.82 -7.74
N ALA A 267 -7.28 46.63 -9.03
CA ALA A 267 -6.88 45.33 -9.55
C ALA A 267 -5.57 44.86 -8.90
N ASN A 268 -4.57 45.74 -8.78
CA ASN A 268 -3.29 45.42 -8.14
C ASN A 268 -3.49 44.92 -6.71
N GLN A 269 -4.23 45.67 -5.89
CA GLN A 269 -4.48 45.30 -4.50
C GLN A 269 -5.23 43.97 -4.37
N ARG A 270 -6.25 43.75 -5.20
CA ARG A 270 -6.98 42.47 -5.22
C ARG A 270 -6.04 41.32 -5.57
N LEU A 271 -5.18 41.49 -6.58
CA LEU A 271 -4.24 40.45 -7.02
C LEU A 271 -3.18 40.16 -5.96
N SER A 272 -2.63 41.17 -5.32
CA SER A 272 -1.70 41.01 -4.19
C SER A 272 -2.36 40.27 -3.02
N GLY A 273 -3.62 40.58 -2.70
CA GLY A 273 -4.39 39.88 -1.68
C GLY A 273 -4.68 38.42 -2.04
N GLU A 274 -5.02 38.14 -3.30
CA GLU A 274 -5.20 36.77 -3.80
C GLU A 274 -3.89 35.97 -3.75
N LEU A 275 -2.76 36.59 -4.11
CA LEU A 275 -1.44 35.97 -4.09
C LEU A 275 -1.04 35.58 -2.66
N ASN A 276 -1.27 36.47 -1.69
CA ASN A 276 -1.02 36.20 -0.29
C ASN A 276 -1.88 35.04 0.24
N ASN A 277 -3.17 35.02 -0.11
CA ASN A 277 -4.08 33.92 0.25
C ASN A 277 -3.59 32.59 -0.34
N LEU A 278 -3.14 32.60 -1.59
CA LEU A 278 -2.63 31.40 -2.26
C LEU A 278 -1.33 30.91 -1.59
N ASN A 279 -0.40 31.81 -1.27
CA ASN A 279 0.80 31.49 -0.52
C ASN A 279 0.49 30.88 0.86
N TYR A 280 -0.51 31.42 1.56
CA TYR A 280 -0.98 30.87 2.84
C TYR A 280 -1.59 29.47 2.68
N GLN A 281 -2.43 29.24 1.67
CA GLN A 281 -2.98 27.92 1.37
C GLN A 281 -1.89 26.90 1.01
N ASN A 282 -0.87 27.35 0.29
CA ASN A 282 0.29 26.54 -0.07
C ASN A 282 1.04 26.08 1.19
N GLU A 283 1.33 27.01 2.10
CA GLU A 283 1.95 26.70 3.39
C GLU A 283 1.10 25.73 4.24
N GLN A 284 -0.21 25.96 4.33
CA GLN A 284 -1.10 25.04 5.06
C GLN A 284 -1.08 23.63 4.46
N THR A 285 -1.11 23.52 3.13
CA THR A 285 -1.05 22.23 2.42
C THR A 285 0.27 21.51 2.71
N GLN A 286 1.38 22.24 2.74
CA GLN A 286 2.69 21.70 3.10
C GLN A 286 2.72 21.20 4.56
N GLN A 287 2.18 21.97 5.51
CA GLN A 287 2.09 21.56 6.93
C GLN A 287 1.23 20.30 7.11
N GLN A 288 0.13 20.20 6.35
CA GLN A 288 -0.69 18.98 6.31
C GLN A 288 0.09 17.79 5.78
N ALA A 289 0.93 17.97 4.75
CA ALA A 289 1.76 16.90 4.19
C ALA A 289 2.81 16.42 5.21
N VAL A 290 3.47 17.34 5.92
CA VAL A 290 4.39 17.01 7.02
C VAL A 290 3.67 16.23 8.12
N THR A 291 2.47 16.67 8.51
CA THR A 291 1.65 16.00 9.52
C THR A 291 1.25 14.60 9.07
N ALA A 292 0.83 14.44 7.82
CA ALA A 292 0.49 13.14 7.24
C ALA A 292 1.69 12.18 7.25
N ASN A 293 2.90 12.67 6.91
CA ASN A 293 4.12 11.86 6.97
C ASN A 293 4.49 11.44 8.40
N LYS A 294 4.30 12.32 9.39
CA LYS A 294 4.47 11.96 10.80
C LYS A 294 3.49 10.86 11.22
N GLN A 295 2.23 10.98 10.82
CA GLN A 295 1.20 9.96 11.08
C GLN A 295 1.53 8.63 10.39
N ILE A 296 2.02 8.65 9.15
CA ILE A 296 2.48 7.43 8.44
C ILE A 296 3.59 6.74 9.24
N SER A 297 4.56 7.50 9.75
CA SER A 297 5.64 6.96 10.57
C SER A 297 5.12 6.32 11.86
N GLU A 298 4.21 7.00 12.57
CA GLU A 298 3.58 6.48 13.78
C GLU A 298 2.77 5.20 13.55
N VAL A 299 1.97 5.16 12.48
CA VAL A 299 1.19 3.98 12.07
C VAL A 299 2.12 2.83 11.70
N THR A 300 3.21 3.11 10.97
CA THR A 300 4.20 2.11 10.57
C THR A 300 4.90 1.52 11.80
N LYS A 301 5.36 2.38 12.73
CA LYS A 301 5.97 1.93 13.98
C LYS A 301 5.01 1.08 14.81
N THR A 302 3.73 1.48 14.89
CA THR A 302 2.71 0.70 15.59
C THR A 302 2.48 -0.67 14.95
N ALA A 303 2.52 -0.76 13.61
CA ALA A 303 2.44 -2.02 12.89
C ALA A 303 3.67 -2.91 13.12
N ASP A 304 4.87 -2.33 13.11
CA ASP A 304 6.13 -3.02 13.38
C ASP A 304 6.16 -3.56 14.82
N ASP A 305 5.79 -2.74 15.80
CA ASP A 305 5.66 -3.12 17.22
C ASP A 305 4.67 -4.28 17.39
N LEU A 306 3.52 -4.20 16.69
CA LEU A 306 2.49 -5.24 16.72
C LEU A 306 2.97 -6.56 16.12
N ASN A 307 3.76 -6.52 15.04
CA ASN A 307 4.37 -7.71 14.45
C ASN A 307 5.43 -8.31 15.37
N ALA A 308 6.36 -7.49 15.87
CA ALA A 308 7.47 -7.93 16.70
C ALA A 308 7.03 -8.57 18.02
N MET A 309 5.91 -8.12 18.59
CA MET A 309 5.44 -8.56 19.91
C MET A 309 4.22 -9.51 19.83
N THR A 310 4.09 -10.26 18.73
CA THR A 310 3.00 -11.23 18.54
C THR A 310 3.01 -12.34 19.61
N ASP A 311 4.18 -12.78 20.07
CA ASP A 311 4.29 -13.83 21.08
C ASP A 311 4.05 -13.30 22.52
N LEU A 312 4.46 -12.05 22.78
CA LEU A 312 4.21 -11.35 24.05
C LEU A 312 2.73 -10.99 24.24
N LEU A 313 2.00 -10.73 23.16
CA LEU A 313 0.55 -10.47 23.17
C LEU A 313 -0.28 -11.62 23.73
N LYS A 314 0.21 -12.86 23.66
CA LYS A 314 -0.46 -14.03 24.24
C LYS A 314 -0.23 -14.17 25.74
N LEU A 315 0.83 -13.54 26.26
CA LEU A 315 1.31 -13.72 27.64
C LEU A 315 0.86 -12.61 28.59
N SER A 316 0.62 -11.39 28.09
CA SER A 316 0.25 -10.23 28.91
C SER A 316 -0.99 -9.50 28.40
N PRO A 317 -2.11 -9.53 29.13
CA PRO A 317 -3.33 -8.80 28.77
C PRO A 317 -3.15 -7.27 28.74
N ALA A 318 -2.35 -6.71 29.66
CA ALA A 318 -2.08 -5.27 29.75
C ALA A 318 -1.40 -4.72 28.49
N PHE A 319 -0.54 -5.52 27.85
CA PHE A 319 0.09 -5.15 26.59
C PHE A 319 -0.92 -5.12 25.44
N SER A 320 -1.85 -6.09 25.40
CA SER A 320 -2.92 -6.11 24.40
C SER A 320 -3.84 -4.89 24.52
N GLU A 321 -4.14 -4.46 25.75
CA GLU A 321 -4.97 -3.28 26.02
C GLU A 321 -4.26 -1.98 25.62
N SER A 322 -2.98 -1.83 25.97
CA SER A 322 -2.14 -0.72 25.52
C SER A 322 -2.10 -0.62 24.00
N MET A 323 -1.93 -1.75 23.29
CA MET A 323 -1.98 -1.81 21.84
C MET A 323 -3.35 -1.43 21.27
N ARG A 324 -4.45 -1.91 21.86
CA ARG A 324 -5.82 -1.51 21.46
C ARG A 324 -6.04 -0.01 21.64
N ASN A 325 -5.56 0.57 22.75
CA ASN A 325 -5.69 2.00 23.02
C ASN A 325 -4.84 2.83 22.05
N ARG A 326 -3.62 2.39 21.74
CA ARG A 326 -2.77 3.03 20.74
C ARG A 326 -3.40 3.00 19.35
N ILE A 327 -3.96 1.86 18.95
CA ILE A 327 -4.67 1.73 17.66
C ILE A 327 -5.94 2.59 17.63
N LYS A 328 -6.70 2.67 18.73
CA LYS A 328 -7.88 3.55 18.83
C LYS A 328 -7.52 5.03 18.79
N GLY A 329 -6.33 5.41 19.26
CA GLY A 329 -5.82 6.78 19.25
C GLY A 329 -5.27 7.23 17.90
N LEU A 330 -5.16 6.34 16.91
CA LEU A 330 -4.70 6.70 15.57
C LEU A 330 -5.73 7.60 14.86
N PRO A 331 -5.27 8.50 13.97
CA PRO A 331 -6.16 9.38 13.21
C PRO A 331 -7.11 8.57 12.32
N SER A 332 -8.29 9.13 12.07
CA SER A 332 -9.20 8.61 11.05
C SER A 332 -8.63 8.80 9.64
N ASN A 333 -9.06 7.96 8.70
CA ASN A 333 -8.73 8.07 7.29
C ASN A 333 -9.00 9.49 6.74
N PRO A 334 -8.00 10.22 6.23
CA PRO A 334 -8.21 11.53 5.63
C PRO A 334 -9.11 11.48 4.38
N PRO A 335 -9.94 12.51 4.14
CA PRO A 335 -10.88 12.56 3.01
C PRO A 335 -10.19 12.98 1.71
N ILE A 336 -9.84 12.00 0.86
CA ILE A 336 -9.15 12.25 -0.43
C ILE A 336 -10.06 12.97 -1.44
N GLU A 337 -11.37 12.67 -1.48
CA GLU A 337 -12.30 13.29 -2.44
C GLU A 337 -12.41 14.81 -2.27
N ALA A 338 -12.34 15.31 -1.04
CA ALA A 338 -12.35 16.73 -0.76
C ALA A 338 -11.08 17.42 -1.31
N LEU A 339 -9.93 16.76 -1.20
CA LEU A 339 -8.66 17.24 -1.75
C LEU A 339 -8.69 17.24 -3.29
N ASP A 340 -9.23 16.19 -3.92
CA ASP A 340 -9.37 16.10 -5.38
C ASP A 340 -10.24 17.23 -5.95
N ASN A 341 -11.38 17.50 -5.31
CA ASN A 341 -12.22 18.63 -5.67
C ASN A 341 -11.48 19.98 -5.53
N SER A 342 -10.62 20.12 -4.52
CA SER A 342 -9.83 21.34 -4.34
C SER A 342 -8.76 21.52 -5.42
N ILE A 343 -8.09 20.44 -5.83
CA ILE A 343 -7.12 20.44 -6.93
C ILE A 343 -7.80 20.87 -8.23
N GLY A 344 -8.97 20.28 -8.55
CA GLY A 344 -9.73 20.63 -9.75
C GLY A 344 -10.15 22.11 -9.78
N ARG A 345 -10.61 22.66 -8.65
CA ARG A 345 -10.93 24.09 -8.55
C ARG A 345 -9.71 24.99 -8.76
N ASN A 346 -8.56 24.64 -8.20
CA ASN A 346 -7.33 25.43 -8.35
C ASN A 346 -6.77 25.35 -9.77
N GLN A 347 -6.91 24.20 -10.45
CA GLN A 347 -6.57 24.07 -11.88
C GLN A 347 -7.43 24.99 -12.75
N LEU A 348 -8.74 25.09 -12.45
CA LEU A 348 -9.63 26.01 -13.16
C LEU A 348 -9.21 27.47 -12.93
N LYS A 349 -8.96 27.87 -11.68
CA LYS A 349 -8.47 29.23 -11.36
C LYS A 349 -7.17 29.58 -12.07
N LYS A 350 -6.22 28.64 -12.11
CA LYS A 350 -4.97 28.82 -12.87
C LYS A 350 -5.25 29.14 -14.34
N TYR A 351 -6.17 28.42 -14.96
CA TYR A 351 -6.57 28.67 -16.35
C TYR A 351 -7.24 30.04 -16.52
N GLU A 352 -8.10 30.44 -15.57
CA GLU A 352 -8.70 31.78 -15.55
C GLU A 352 -7.62 32.88 -15.47
N TYR A 353 -6.60 32.71 -14.62
CA TYR A 353 -5.47 33.65 -14.53
C TYR A 353 -4.68 33.74 -15.83
N GLN A 354 -4.42 32.62 -16.50
CA GLN A 354 -3.77 32.60 -17.83
C GLN A 354 -4.57 33.39 -18.86
N GLN A 355 -5.89 33.21 -18.92
CA GLN A 355 -6.75 34.01 -19.82
C GLN A 355 -6.71 35.51 -19.49
N GLN A 356 -6.63 35.88 -18.21
CA GLN A 356 -6.54 37.29 -17.81
C GLN A 356 -5.23 37.93 -18.27
N VAL A 357 -4.09 37.23 -18.16
CA VAL A 357 -2.78 37.69 -18.69
C VAL A 357 -2.87 38.00 -20.17
N ASP A 358 -3.40 37.08 -20.97
CA ASP A 358 -3.53 37.25 -22.42
C ASP A 358 -4.41 38.46 -22.76
N SER A 359 -5.54 38.60 -22.07
CA SER A 359 -6.49 39.69 -22.28
C SER A 359 -5.92 41.07 -21.91
N LEU A 360 -5.18 41.16 -20.80
CA LEU A 360 -4.56 42.39 -20.33
C LEU A 360 -3.39 42.81 -21.21
N SER A 361 -2.56 41.85 -21.62
CA SER A 361 -1.45 42.10 -22.56
C SER A 361 -1.95 42.66 -23.89
N GLN A 362 -3.13 42.21 -24.35
CA GLN A 362 -3.76 42.74 -25.56
C GLN A 362 -4.36 44.13 -25.33
N ARG A 363 -5.00 44.36 -24.18
CA ARG A 363 -5.58 45.67 -23.81
C ARG A 363 -4.51 46.74 -23.61
N GLN A 364 -3.35 46.37 -23.06
CA GLN A 364 -2.22 47.27 -22.82
C GLN A 364 -1.72 47.95 -24.10
N LYS A 365 -1.74 47.22 -25.24
CA LYS A 365 -1.37 47.77 -26.56
C LYS A 365 -2.26 48.93 -27.02
N HIS A 366 -3.44 49.09 -26.42
CA HIS A 366 -4.44 50.10 -26.77
C HIS A 366 -4.61 51.20 -25.70
N ILE A 367 -3.85 51.20 -24.60
CA ILE A 367 -3.94 52.21 -23.52
C ILE A 367 -3.51 53.62 -23.99
N ALA A 368 -2.72 53.71 -25.08
CA ALA A 368 -2.12 54.95 -25.57
C ALA A 368 -3.11 55.97 -26.19
N SER A 369 -4.38 55.63 -26.41
CA SER A 369 -5.32 56.46 -27.20
C SER A 369 -6.43 57.16 -26.40
N SER A 370 -6.47 57.00 -25.08
CA SER A 370 -7.56 57.48 -24.22
C SER A 370 -7.13 58.61 -23.29
N GLY A 371 -7.45 59.88 -23.62
CA GLY A 371 -7.66 61.01 -22.69
C GLY A 371 -6.68 61.33 -21.53
N LEU A 372 -5.54 60.64 -21.42
CA LEU A 372 -4.60 60.71 -20.30
C LEU A 372 -3.43 61.66 -20.63
N THR A 373 -2.87 62.33 -19.61
CA THR A 373 -1.63 63.08 -19.77
C THR A 373 -0.44 62.15 -20.03
N PRO A 374 0.67 62.62 -20.63
CA PRO A 374 1.85 61.78 -20.88
C PRO A 374 2.39 61.08 -19.63
N GLU A 375 2.36 61.77 -18.48
CA GLU A 375 2.78 61.23 -17.17
C GLU A 375 1.82 60.13 -16.68
N GLN A 376 0.51 60.33 -16.83
CA GLN A 376 -0.52 59.34 -16.49
C GLN A 376 -0.47 58.11 -17.39
N GLN A 377 -0.06 58.26 -18.65
CA GLN A 377 0.12 57.13 -19.56
C GLN A 377 1.29 56.23 -19.14
N VAL A 378 2.39 56.82 -18.65
CA VAL A 378 3.53 56.06 -18.12
C VAL A 378 3.11 55.29 -16.87
N MET A 379 2.47 55.96 -15.91
CA MET A 379 1.97 55.31 -14.68
C MET A 379 0.96 54.20 -14.97
N ALA A 380 0.01 54.41 -15.88
CA ALA A 380 -0.96 53.38 -16.26
C ALA A 380 -0.28 52.16 -16.92
N LYS A 381 0.78 52.39 -17.70
CA LYS A 381 1.56 51.31 -18.32
C LYS A 381 2.33 50.52 -17.27
N GLU A 382 3.02 51.20 -16.35
CA GLU A 382 3.77 50.57 -15.25
C GLU A 382 2.85 49.74 -14.33
N LEU A 383 1.68 50.27 -13.96
CA LEU A 383 0.68 49.54 -13.19
C LEU A 383 0.10 48.34 -13.95
N SER A 384 -0.09 48.47 -15.27
CA SER A 384 -0.52 47.37 -16.11
C SER A 384 0.55 46.27 -16.17
N ASP A 385 1.83 46.63 -16.31
CA ASP A 385 2.96 45.70 -16.29
C ASP A 385 3.08 45.00 -14.94
N ALA A 386 2.94 45.74 -13.83
CA ALA A 386 2.91 45.19 -12.47
C ALA A 386 1.74 44.20 -12.28
N ASN A 387 0.54 44.52 -12.78
CA ASN A 387 -0.60 43.62 -12.71
C ASN A 387 -0.40 42.34 -13.54
N ILE A 388 0.20 42.45 -14.73
CA ILE A 388 0.57 41.27 -15.54
C ILE A 388 1.60 40.41 -14.79
N GLY A 389 2.59 41.05 -14.14
CA GLY A 389 3.55 40.39 -13.25
C GLY A 389 2.86 39.63 -12.11
N LEU A 390 1.94 40.28 -11.38
CA LEU A 390 1.17 39.65 -10.30
C LEU A 390 0.32 38.47 -10.78
N TYR A 391 -0.28 38.53 -11.98
CA TYR A 391 -0.96 37.37 -12.54
C TYR A 391 0.01 36.23 -12.88
N SER A 392 1.21 36.54 -13.37
CA SER A 392 2.25 35.52 -13.59
C SER A 392 2.68 34.87 -12.27
N ASP A 393 2.83 35.66 -11.20
CA ASP A 393 3.11 35.16 -9.85
C ASP A 393 1.95 34.31 -9.30
N LEU A 394 0.69 34.71 -9.53
CA LEU A 394 -0.49 33.92 -9.18
C LEU A 394 -0.53 32.58 -9.91
N ILE A 395 -0.14 32.54 -11.19
CA ILE A 395 -0.04 31.30 -11.96
C ILE A 395 1.04 30.40 -11.35
N ALA A 396 2.24 30.92 -11.08
CA ALA A 396 3.33 30.17 -10.47
C ALA A 396 2.96 29.67 -9.05
N ALA A 397 2.32 30.51 -8.24
CA ALA A 397 1.85 30.13 -6.91
C ALA A 397 0.74 29.07 -7.00
N SER A 398 -0.19 29.18 -7.96
CA SER A 398 -1.21 28.17 -8.25
C SER A 398 -0.60 26.82 -8.64
N GLU A 399 0.42 26.83 -9.50
CA GLU A 399 1.16 25.63 -9.89
C GLU A 399 1.84 24.97 -8.68
N SER A 400 2.49 25.78 -7.83
CA SER A 400 3.10 25.29 -6.60
C SER A 400 2.06 24.69 -5.65
N LEU A 401 0.92 25.35 -5.44
CA LEU A 401 -0.16 24.83 -4.61
C LEU A 401 -0.71 23.51 -5.16
N ILE A 402 -0.99 23.42 -6.46
CA ILE A 402 -1.48 22.18 -7.10
C ILE A 402 -0.47 21.05 -6.92
N TYR A 403 0.83 21.34 -7.08
CA TYR A 403 1.89 20.36 -6.85
C TYR A 403 1.90 19.90 -5.38
N GLN A 404 1.86 20.81 -4.42
CA GLN A 404 1.83 20.45 -2.99
C GLN A 404 0.56 19.69 -2.61
N GLN A 405 -0.58 20.01 -3.22
CA GLN A 405 -1.81 19.24 -3.04
C GLN A 405 -1.69 17.82 -3.61
N ALA A 406 -0.99 17.63 -4.73
CA ALA A 406 -0.70 16.31 -5.26
C ALA A 406 0.24 15.51 -4.34
N VAL A 407 1.28 16.14 -3.77
CA VAL A 407 2.14 15.52 -2.76
C VAL A 407 1.33 15.10 -1.53
N LEU A 408 0.47 15.99 -1.02
CA LEU A 408 -0.43 15.70 0.08
C LEU A 408 -1.37 14.52 -0.24
N LYS A 409 -1.90 14.46 -1.47
CA LYS A 409 -2.76 13.37 -1.91
C LYS A 409 -2.04 12.03 -1.83
N VAL A 410 -0.79 11.95 -2.32
CA VAL A 410 0.02 10.74 -2.23
C VAL A 410 0.26 10.34 -0.78
N ALA A 411 0.54 11.30 0.11
CA ALA A 411 0.68 11.04 1.54
C ALA A 411 -0.63 10.52 2.16
N TYR A 412 -1.77 11.12 1.85
CA TYR A 412 -3.08 10.64 2.33
C TYR A 412 -3.44 9.24 1.84
N ASP A 413 -3.14 8.92 0.58
CA ASP A 413 -3.35 7.57 0.02
C ASP A 413 -2.49 6.52 0.75
N LYS A 414 -1.20 6.83 0.94
CA LYS A 414 -0.27 6.00 1.71
C LYS A 414 -0.73 5.83 3.15
N LEU A 415 -1.16 6.90 3.81
CA LEU A 415 -1.69 6.85 5.18
C LEU A 415 -2.95 5.97 5.27
N ASN A 416 -3.89 6.14 4.33
CA ASN A 416 -5.11 5.33 4.25
C ASN A 416 -4.79 3.84 4.07
N THR A 417 -3.83 3.51 3.20
CA THR A 417 -3.37 2.13 3.02
C THR A 417 -2.77 1.58 4.31
N LYS A 418 -1.85 2.31 4.94
CA LYS A 418 -1.20 1.87 6.19
C LYS A 418 -2.17 1.72 7.37
N LEU A 419 -3.13 2.64 7.52
CA LEU A 419 -4.19 2.52 8.53
C LEU A 419 -5.06 1.28 8.29
N THR A 420 -5.40 1.02 7.04
CA THR A 420 -6.21 -0.15 6.66
C THR A 420 -5.45 -1.45 6.91
N ASP A 421 -4.18 -1.51 6.51
CA ASP A 421 -3.30 -2.65 6.75
C ASP A 421 -3.12 -2.93 8.24
N LEU A 422 -2.85 -1.89 9.03
CA LEU A 422 -2.72 -2.00 10.49
C LEU A 422 -4.04 -2.49 11.11
N LYS A 423 -5.19 -1.96 10.69
CA LYS A 423 -6.50 -2.42 11.17
C LYS A 423 -6.73 -3.89 10.87
N ASN A 424 -6.38 -4.35 9.68
CA ASN A 424 -6.47 -5.76 9.29
C ASN A 424 -5.51 -6.64 10.11
N LEU A 425 -4.29 -6.16 10.33
CA LEU A 425 -3.27 -6.86 11.11
C LEU A 425 -3.69 -6.97 12.58
N ALA A 426 -4.18 -5.87 13.15
CA ALA A 426 -4.76 -5.81 14.48
C ALA A 426 -5.95 -6.76 14.63
N ALA A 427 -6.89 -6.74 13.69
CA ALA A 427 -8.04 -7.64 13.70
C ALA A 427 -7.60 -9.12 13.70
N LYS A 428 -6.55 -9.48 12.95
CA LYS A 428 -6.04 -10.86 12.93
C LYS A 428 -5.29 -11.24 14.21
N ARG A 429 -4.44 -10.36 14.73
CA ARG A 429 -3.50 -10.65 15.84
C ARG A 429 -4.13 -10.44 17.21
N LEU A 430 -4.85 -9.33 17.42
CA LEU A 430 -5.48 -9.00 18.69
C LEU A 430 -6.80 -9.72 18.95
N PHE A 431 -7.37 -10.40 17.96
CA PHE A 431 -8.57 -11.23 18.17
C PHE A 431 -8.30 -12.38 19.14
N TRP A 432 -7.10 -12.97 19.09
CA TRP A 432 -6.71 -14.08 19.97
C TRP A 432 -5.99 -13.62 21.25
N ALA A 433 -5.73 -12.32 21.38
CA ALA A 433 -5.05 -11.78 22.56
C ALA A 433 -6.04 -11.68 23.72
N PRO A 434 -5.68 -12.14 24.94
CA PRO A 434 -6.56 -12.11 26.10
C PRO A 434 -7.10 -10.70 26.33
N ASP A 435 -8.42 -10.56 26.43
CA ASP A 435 -9.04 -9.29 26.79
C ASP A 435 -9.17 -9.21 28.31
N THR A 436 -8.60 -8.17 28.92
CA THR A 436 -8.58 -7.97 30.37
C THR A 436 -9.85 -7.36 30.93
N ASN A 437 -10.92 -7.18 30.16
CA ASN A 437 -12.20 -6.83 30.74
C ASN A 437 -12.90 -8.11 31.26
N PRO A 438 -12.75 -8.49 32.55
CA PRO A 438 -13.73 -9.39 33.14
C PRO A 438 -15.10 -8.73 32.97
N LEU A 439 -16.15 -9.53 32.82
CA LEU A 439 -17.54 -9.08 32.89
C LEU A 439 -17.72 -8.18 34.14
N SER A 440 -17.57 -6.88 33.97
CA SER A 440 -17.63 -5.91 35.04
C SER A 440 -19.05 -5.39 35.11
N VAL A 441 -19.52 -5.08 36.32
CA VAL A 441 -20.84 -4.50 36.52
C VAL A 441 -20.96 -3.17 35.76
N ASN A 442 -19.85 -2.47 35.55
CA ASN A 442 -19.78 -1.26 34.72
C ASN A 442 -20.13 -1.54 33.25
N LEU A 443 -19.68 -2.67 32.69
CA LEU A 443 -20.06 -3.04 31.32
C LEU A 443 -21.57 -3.29 31.18
N LEU A 444 -22.22 -3.84 32.22
CA LEU A 444 -23.68 -3.98 32.25
C LEU A 444 -24.39 -2.62 32.35
N ILE A 445 -23.88 -1.71 33.17
CA ILE A 445 -24.42 -0.35 33.33
C ILE A 445 -24.25 0.44 32.01
N ASP A 446 -23.07 0.42 31.42
CA ASP A 446 -22.78 1.09 30.14
C ASP A 446 -23.62 0.50 29.00
N THR A 447 -23.82 -0.83 28.98
CA THR A 447 -24.68 -1.49 28.00
C THR A 447 -26.14 -1.09 28.21
N TRP A 448 -26.58 -0.98 29.46
CA TRP A 448 -27.93 -0.52 29.79
C TRP A 448 -28.17 0.94 29.41
N GLU A 449 -27.19 1.81 29.63
CA GLU A 449 -27.24 3.21 29.22
C GLU A 449 -27.27 3.34 27.69
N LYS A 450 -26.46 2.56 26.97
CA LYS A 450 -26.51 2.47 25.51
C LYS A 450 -27.83 1.90 25.00
N LEU A 451 -28.44 0.94 25.70
CA LEU A 451 -29.78 0.45 25.38
C LEU A 451 -30.83 1.54 25.57
N LYS A 452 -30.80 2.27 26.68
CA LYS A 452 -31.69 3.42 26.92
C LYS A 452 -31.53 4.49 25.86
N TRP A 453 -30.30 4.79 25.46
CA TRP A 453 -30.00 5.72 24.37
C TRP A 453 -30.56 5.21 23.04
N PHE A 454 -30.36 3.92 22.72
CA PHE A 454 -30.87 3.29 21.50
C PHE A 454 -32.40 3.32 21.42
N PHE A 455 -33.09 3.07 22.53
CA PHE A 455 -34.55 3.13 22.61
C PHE A 455 -35.11 4.53 22.92
N SER A 456 -34.25 5.57 22.96
CA SER A 456 -34.69 6.94 23.21
C SER A 456 -35.54 7.45 22.04
N PRO A 457 -36.74 8.02 22.30
CA PRO A 457 -37.60 8.58 21.26
C PRO A 457 -36.90 9.62 20.38
N SER A 458 -35.94 10.37 20.95
CA SER A 458 -35.17 11.39 20.24
C SER A 458 -34.39 10.85 19.04
N GLN A 459 -33.83 9.64 19.14
CA GLN A 459 -33.05 9.03 18.06
C GLN A 459 -33.95 8.50 16.94
N TRP A 460 -35.10 7.93 17.29
CA TRP A 460 -36.06 7.39 16.33
C TRP A 460 -36.86 8.47 15.60
N ILE A 461 -37.05 9.65 16.19
CA ILE A 461 -37.65 10.81 15.50
C ILE A 461 -36.79 11.25 14.30
N ASN A 462 -35.46 11.11 14.38
CA ASN A 462 -34.58 11.46 13.26
C ASN A 462 -34.77 10.53 12.06
N LEU A 463 -35.24 9.30 12.27
CA LEU A 463 -35.61 8.38 11.18
C LEU A 463 -36.79 8.91 10.36
N LEU A 464 -37.76 9.56 11.01
CA LEU A 464 -38.90 10.18 10.32
C LEU A 464 -38.48 11.39 9.47
N LYS A 465 -37.37 12.03 9.81
CA LYS A 465 -36.78 13.15 9.05
C LYS A 465 -35.87 12.68 7.92
N ALA A 466 -35.46 11.42 7.90
CA ALA A 466 -34.55 10.87 6.89
C ALA A 466 -35.03 11.08 5.44
N PRO A 467 -36.32 10.90 5.09
CA PRO A 467 -36.82 11.16 3.73
C PRO A 467 -36.63 12.59 3.22
N MET A 468 -36.45 13.57 4.11
CA MET A 468 -36.23 14.97 3.74
C MET A 468 -34.79 15.26 3.30
N VAL A 469 -33.84 14.43 3.75
CA VAL A 469 -32.40 14.61 3.52
C VAL A 469 -31.88 13.68 2.42
N ILE A 470 -32.51 12.50 2.26
CA ILE A 470 -32.15 11.53 1.23
C ILE A 470 -32.46 12.11 -0.16
N ASN A 471 -31.57 11.88 -1.12
CA ASN A 471 -31.77 12.28 -2.51
C ASN A 471 -33.11 11.73 -3.05
N HIS A 472 -33.92 12.61 -3.63
CA HIS A 472 -35.25 12.29 -4.14
C HIS A 472 -35.23 11.15 -5.17
N PHE A 473 -34.19 11.07 -6.00
CA PHE A 473 -34.01 10.00 -6.98
C PHE A 473 -33.79 8.63 -6.33
N ILE A 474 -32.97 8.58 -5.27
CA ILE A 474 -32.69 7.36 -4.50
C ILE A 474 -33.95 6.91 -3.76
N LEU A 475 -34.64 7.85 -3.11
CA LEU A 475 -35.89 7.59 -2.41
C LEU A 475 -36.96 7.01 -3.34
N LEU A 476 -37.14 7.62 -4.52
CA LEU A 476 -38.07 7.12 -5.55
C LEU A 476 -37.70 5.72 -6.02
N THR A 477 -36.41 5.46 -6.26
CA THR A 477 -35.91 4.15 -6.65
C THR A 477 -36.22 3.09 -5.59
N ILE A 478 -35.98 3.39 -4.31
CA ILE A 478 -36.28 2.47 -3.20
C ILE A 478 -37.78 2.15 -3.16
N ILE A 479 -38.65 3.15 -3.26
CA ILE A 479 -40.10 2.98 -3.22
C ILE A 479 -40.58 2.14 -4.41
N VAL A 480 -40.16 2.49 -5.62
CA VAL A 480 -40.60 1.81 -6.86
C VAL A 480 -40.11 0.37 -6.90
N VAL A 481 -38.82 0.13 -6.63
CA VAL A 481 -38.23 -1.22 -6.66
C VAL A 481 -38.81 -2.09 -5.55
N SER A 482 -38.93 -1.56 -4.33
CA SER A 482 -39.54 -2.30 -3.22
C SER A 482 -41.01 -2.60 -3.49
N GLY A 483 -41.76 -1.63 -4.02
CA GLY A 483 -43.15 -1.81 -4.43
C GLY A 483 -43.31 -2.89 -5.50
N LEU A 484 -42.44 -2.91 -6.51
CA LEU A 484 -42.44 -3.93 -7.58
C LEU A 484 -42.12 -5.32 -7.02
N LEU A 485 -41.09 -5.43 -6.17
CA LEU A 485 -40.69 -6.69 -5.53
C LEU A 485 -41.80 -7.28 -4.67
N ILE A 486 -42.41 -6.45 -3.81
CA ILE A 486 -43.51 -6.89 -2.92
C ILE A 486 -44.75 -7.26 -3.74
N SER A 487 -45.13 -6.43 -4.72
CA SER A 487 -46.30 -6.69 -5.56
C SER A 487 -46.13 -7.95 -6.41
N GLY A 488 -44.95 -8.12 -7.02
CA GLY A 488 -44.57 -9.32 -7.76
C GLY A 488 -44.60 -10.57 -6.89
N GLN A 489 -44.09 -10.49 -5.65
CA GLN A 489 -44.14 -11.60 -4.71
C GLN A 489 -45.57 -11.94 -4.30
N ILE A 490 -46.43 -10.96 -4.00
CA ILE A 490 -47.84 -11.22 -3.63
C ILE A 490 -48.57 -11.93 -4.78
N TRP A 491 -48.37 -11.44 -6.02
CA TRP A 491 -48.97 -12.03 -7.21
C TRP A 491 -48.47 -13.46 -7.47
N ALA A 492 -47.15 -13.66 -7.45
CA ALA A 492 -46.53 -14.98 -7.67
C ALA A 492 -46.92 -15.96 -6.56
N ARG A 493 -46.99 -15.50 -5.30
CA ARG A 493 -47.35 -16.30 -4.13
C ARG A 493 -48.77 -16.86 -4.23
N LYS A 494 -49.73 -16.10 -4.80
CA LYS A 494 -51.09 -16.61 -5.05
C LYS A 494 -51.09 -17.79 -6.02
N ARG A 495 -50.32 -17.70 -7.11
CA ARG A 495 -50.18 -18.80 -8.09
C ARG A 495 -49.42 -19.98 -7.51
N TRP A 496 -48.38 -19.70 -6.72
CA TRP A 496 -47.57 -20.70 -6.04
C TRP A 496 -48.37 -21.55 -5.06
N LYS A 497 -49.21 -20.94 -4.22
CA LYS A 497 -50.08 -21.69 -3.28
C LYS A 497 -51.02 -22.66 -4.01
N LYS A 498 -51.63 -22.22 -5.12
CA LYS A 498 -52.47 -23.09 -5.97
C LYS A 498 -51.69 -24.23 -6.62
N TYR A 499 -50.42 -23.99 -6.97
CA TYR A 499 -49.55 -25.04 -7.49
C TYR A 499 -49.19 -26.06 -6.39
N LEU A 500 -48.87 -25.59 -5.18
CA LEU A 500 -48.57 -26.45 -4.04
C LEU A 500 -49.75 -27.35 -3.68
N GLU A 501 -50.98 -26.81 -3.60
CA GLU A 501 -52.19 -27.63 -3.34
C GLU A 501 -52.39 -28.77 -4.35
N LYS A 502 -52.04 -28.54 -5.63
CA LYS A 502 -52.17 -29.54 -6.70
C LYS A 502 -51.06 -30.58 -6.70
N THR A 503 -49.89 -30.23 -6.18
CA THR A 503 -48.68 -31.07 -6.23
C THR A 503 -48.45 -31.81 -4.93
N SER A 504 -48.78 -31.24 -3.77
CA SER A 504 -48.63 -31.89 -2.46
C SER A 504 -49.37 -33.23 -2.38
N ALA A 505 -50.58 -33.32 -2.94
CA ALA A 505 -51.35 -34.57 -2.97
C ALA A 505 -50.77 -35.66 -3.89
N LYS A 506 -49.81 -35.31 -4.77
CA LYS A 506 -49.18 -36.22 -5.73
C LYS A 506 -47.79 -36.69 -5.26
N ILE A 507 -47.17 -35.92 -4.38
CA ILE A 507 -45.88 -36.23 -3.75
C ILE A 507 -46.10 -37.41 -2.78
N GLY A 508 -45.23 -38.42 -2.84
CA GLY A 508 -45.34 -39.64 -2.03
C GLY A 508 -46.26 -40.73 -2.60
N ARG A 509 -46.90 -40.52 -3.76
CA ARG A 509 -47.66 -41.56 -4.49
C ARG A 509 -46.83 -42.16 -5.62
N VAL A 510 -46.53 -43.46 -5.52
CA VAL A 510 -45.59 -44.20 -6.39
C VAL A 510 -45.82 -44.02 -7.90
N THR A 511 -47.07 -43.85 -8.35
CA THR A 511 -47.42 -43.73 -9.79
C THR A 511 -47.50 -42.30 -10.32
N MET A 512 -47.56 -41.29 -9.44
CA MET A 512 -47.85 -39.90 -9.81
C MET A 512 -46.76 -38.90 -9.39
N ASP A 513 -45.81 -39.35 -8.56
CA ASP A 513 -44.71 -38.53 -8.10
C ASP A 513 -43.68 -38.30 -9.22
N LYS A 514 -43.18 -37.07 -9.30
CA LYS A 514 -42.11 -36.68 -10.22
C LYS A 514 -41.14 -35.79 -9.47
N PHE A 515 -39.85 -36.09 -9.58
CA PHE A 515 -38.76 -35.29 -8.99
C PHE A 515 -38.86 -33.78 -9.29
N ARG A 516 -39.49 -33.45 -10.43
CA ARG A 516 -39.79 -32.07 -10.83
C ARG A 516 -40.57 -31.25 -9.81
N TYR A 517 -41.49 -31.86 -9.08
CA TYR A 517 -42.29 -31.13 -8.10
C TYR A 517 -41.44 -30.67 -6.91
N SER A 518 -40.47 -31.49 -6.50
CA SER A 518 -39.57 -31.18 -5.39
C SER A 518 -38.57 -30.07 -5.73
N TYR A 519 -37.87 -30.14 -6.87
CA TYR A 519 -36.89 -29.09 -7.19
C TYR A 519 -37.55 -27.75 -7.53
N ILE A 520 -38.75 -27.74 -8.15
CA ILE A 520 -39.50 -26.49 -8.39
C ILE A 520 -39.88 -25.84 -7.05
N ASN A 521 -40.23 -26.64 -6.04
CA ASN A 521 -40.55 -26.15 -4.70
C ASN A 521 -39.34 -25.50 -4.03
N VAL A 522 -38.18 -26.16 -4.05
CA VAL A 522 -36.93 -25.60 -3.52
C VAL A 522 -36.56 -24.31 -4.27
N PHE A 523 -36.64 -24.32 -5.61
CA PHE A 523 -36.29 -23.15 -6.42
C PHE A 523 -37.19 -21.94 -6.15
N VAL A 524 -38.52 -22.14 -6.09
CA VAL A 524 -39.46 -21.05 -5.80
C VAL A 524 -39.34 -20.58 -4.36
N ALA A 525 -39.11 -21.49 -3.40
CA ALA A 525 -38.83 -21.14 -2.00
C ALA A 525 -37.56 -20.28 -1.88
N PHE A 526 -36.50 -20.63 -2.62
CA PHE A 526 -35.27 -19.85 -2.70
C PHE A 526 -35.54 -18.45 -3.26
N CYS A 527 -36.20 -18.32 -4.41
CA CYS A 527 -36.55 -17.02 -4.99
C CYS A 527 -37.40 -16.14 -4.05
N PHE A 528 -38.35 -16.73 -3.32
CA PHE A 528 -39.17 -15.99 -2.36
C PHE A 528 -38.45 -15.60 -1.07
N ALA A 529 -37.37 -16.31 -0.71
CA ALA A 529 -36.57 -16.00 0.47
C ALA A 529 -35.85 -14.66 0.34
N TRP A 530 -35.49 -14.25 -0.88
CA TRP A 530 -34.72 -13.03 -1.14
C TRP A 530 -35.52 -11.74 -1.13
N VAL A 531 -36.84 -11.79 -1.35
CA VAL A 531 -37.64 -10.57 -1.59
C VAL A 531 -37.61 -9.60 -0.41
N ILE A 532 -37.86 -10.07 0.81
CA ILE A 532 -37.87 -9.22 2.02
C ILE A 532 -36.46 -8.76 2.39
N PRO A 533 -35.43 -9.64 2.44
CA PRO A 533 -34.03 -9.25 2.59
C PRO A 533 -33.58 -8.17 1.61
N LEU A 534 -33.93 -8.28 0.33
CA LEU A 534 -33.59 -7.27 -0.69
C LEU A 534 -34.24 -5.91 -0.41
N VAL A 535 -35.50 -5.88 0.02
CA VAL A 535 -36.17 -4.64 0.41
C VAL A 535 -35.49 -3.99 1.61
N ILE A 536 -35.10 -4.78 2.62
CA ILE A 536 -34.37 -4.29 3.80
C ILE A 536 -32.99 -3.75 3.39
N THR A 537 -32.28 -4.44 2.51
CA THR A 537 -31.00 -3.97 1.95
C THR A 537 -31.15 -2.64 1.21
N LEU A 538 -32.16 -2.49 0.35
CA LEU A 538 -32.46 -1.24 -0.35
C LEU A 538 -32.76 -0.09 0.62
N PHE A 539 -33.55 -0.37 1.66
CA PHE A 539 -33.84 0.60 2.70
C PHE A 539 -32.58 0.99 3.48
N GLY A 540 -31.73 0.01 3.82
CA GLY A 540 -30.44 0.22 4.48
C GLY A 540 -29.51 1.14 3.68
N TYR A 541 -29.40 0.93 2.36
CA TYR A 541 -28.65 1.83 1.48
C TYR A 541 -29.23 3.25 1.48
N GLY A 542 -30.56 3.39 1.43
CA GLY A 542 -31.20 4.70 1.52
C GLY A 542 -30.90 5.45 2.82
N LEU A 543 -30.87 4.74 3.95
CA LEU A 543 -30.55 5.36 5.25
C LEU A 543 -29.09 5.80 5.38
N GLN A 544 -28.16 5.18 4.63
CA GLN A 544 -26.74 5.57 4.64
C GLN A 544 -26.52 6.97 4.05
N GLU A 545 -27.38 7.44 3.16
CA GLU A 545 -27.30 8.80 2.61
C GLU A 545 -27.60 9.88 3.66
N ALA A 546 -28.30 9.53 4.75
CA ALA A 546 -28.67 10.47 5.81
C ALA A 546 -27.52 10.72 6.81
N TRP A 547 -26.33 11.08 6.31
CA TRP A 547 -25.12 11.32 7.12
C TRP A 547 -25.31 12.41 8.20
N GLN A 548 -26.24 13.35 7.98
CA GLN A 548 -26.59 14.40 8.94
C GLN A 548 -27.17 13.86 10.26
N TYR A 549 -27.70 12.64 10.23
CA TYR A 549 -28.24 11.94 11.41
C TYR A 549 -27.42 10.68 11.68
N PRO A 550 -26.36 10.75 12.54
CA PRO A 550 -25.44 9.64 12.75
C PRO A 550 -26.12 8.31 13.14
N PHE A 551 -27.16 8.37 13.98
CA PHE A 551 -27.94 7.19 14.34
C PHE A 551 -28.58 6.51 13.12
N VAL A 552 -29.17 7.29 12.21
CA VAL A 552 -29.86 6.79 11.01
C VAL A 552 -28.85 6.19 10.03
N HIS A 553 -27.72 6.86 9.82
CA HIS A 553 -26.63 6.38 8.96
C HIS A 553 -26.09 5.03 9.43
N HIS A 554 -25.77 4.91 10.73
CA HIS A 554 -25.26 3.65 11.30
C HIS A 554 -26.33 2.55 11.36
N LEU A 555 -27.59 2.90 11.60
CA LEU A 555 -28.71 1.95 11.48
C LEU A 555 -28.80 1.39 10.06
N GLY A 556 -28.63 2.23 9.04
CA GLY A 556 -28.54 1.84 7.64
C GLY A 556 -27.42 0.83 7.38
N GLN A 557 -26.22 1.10 7.89
CA GLN A 557 -25.08 0.17 7.79
C GLN A 557 -25.36 -1.18 8.45
N ALA A 558 -26.04 -1.18 9.61
CA ALA A 558 -26.33 -2.41 10.36
C ALA A 558 -27.31 -3.34 9.63
N ILE A 559 -28.29 -2.80 8.90
CA ILE A 559 -29.36 -3.60 8.26
C ILE A 559 -29.07 -4.02 6.82
N VAL A 560 -28.02 -3.51 6.18
CA VAL A 560 -27.75 -3.75 4.75
C VAL A 560 -27.49 -5.22 4.40
N TYR A 561 -26.99 -6.03 5.33
CA TYR A 561 -26.66 -7.44 5.09
C TYR A 561 -27.52 -8.45 5.88
N PRO A 562 -28.83 -8.58 5.59
CA PRO A 562 -29.75 -9.43 6.34
C PRO A 562 -29.67 -10.93 5.92
N MET A 563 -28.48 -11.51 5.84
CA MET A 563 -28.29 -12.90 5.36
C MET A 563 -29.01 -13.93 6.23
N ALA A 564 -29.08 -13.71 7.55
CA ALA A 564 -29.85 -14.58 8.46
C ALA A 564 -31.34 -14.62 8.10
N LEU A 565 -31.91 -13.51 7.61
CA LEU A 565 -33.31 -13.46 7.19
C LEU A 565 -33.56 -14.28 5.92
N VAL A 566 -32.60 -14.36 5.00
CA VAL A 566 -32.72 -15.22 3.80
C VAL A 566 -32.90 -16.68 4.21
N VAL A 567 -32.04 -17.17 5.12
CA VAL A 567 -32.14 -18.55 5.64
C VAL A 567 -33.47 -18.78 6.34
N PHE A 568 -33.87 -17.85 7.20
CA PHE A 568 -35.15 -17.92 7.91
C PHE A 568 -36.34 -17.99 6.93
N PHE A 569 -36.41 -17.09 5.95
CA PHE A 569 -37.51 -17.08 4.99
C PHE A 569 -37.50 -18.30 4.08
N PHE A 570 -36.32 -18.81 3.71
CA PHE A 570 -36.19 -20.03 2.92
C PHE A 570 -36.79 -21.24 3.65
N ILE A 571 -36.39 -21.46 4.90
CA ILE A 571 -36.94 -22.53 5.75
C ILE A 571 -38.45 -22.34 5.93
N ARG A 572 -38.89 -21.11 6.19
CA ARG A 572 -40.31 -20.78 6.36
C ARG A 572 -41.16 -21.08 5.11
N GLU A 573 -40.60 -20.94 3.90
CA GLU A 573 -41.33 -21.31 2.67
C GLU A 573 -41.38 -22.84 2.47
N LEU A 574 -40.36 -23.58 2.90
CA LEU A 574 -40.33 -25.05 2.82
C LEU A 574 -41.27 -25.74 3.82
N VAL A 575 -41.38 -25.18 5.04
CA VAL A 575 -42.23 -25.67 6.15
C VAL A 575 -43.66 -25.11 6.08
N ARG A 576 -44.02 -24.41 5.00
CA ARG A 576 -45.39 -23.91 4.85
C ARG A 576 -46.38 -25.07 4.67
N LYS A 577 -47.67 -24.86 5.02
CA LYS A 577 -48.78 -25.74 4.61
C LYS A 577 -48.70 -26.10 3.13
N ASN A 578 -48.73 -27.40 2.81
CA ASN A 578 -48.53 -27.97 1.47
C ASN A 578 -47.12 -27.72 0.87
N GLY A 579 -46.16 -27.27 1.68
CA GLY A 579 -44.75 -27.08 1.32
C GLY A 579 -44.00 -28.40 1.23
N LEU A 580 -42.73 -28.35 0.85
CA LEU A 580 -41.95 -29.55 0.57
C LEU A 580 -41.79 -30.43 1.81
N PHE A 581 -41.42 -29.83 2.93
CA PHE A 581 -41.09 -30.58 4.14
C PHE A 581 -42.33 -31.19 4.78
N ILE A 582 -43.45 -30.48 4.79
CA ILE A 582 -44.73 -31.02 5.25
C ILE A 582 -45.18 -32.18 4.33
N SER A 583 -45.05 -32.02 3.01
CA SER A 583 -45.54 -33.04 2.06
C SER A 583 -44.67 -34.31 2.01
N HIS A 584 -43.36 -34.22 2.26
CA HIS A 584 -42.46 -35.38 2.27
C HIS A 584 -42.28 -36.02 3.64
N PHE A 585 -42.23 -35.21 4.70
CA PHE A 585 -41.83 -35.68 6.04
C PHE A 585 -42.97 -35.64 7.06
N GLY A 586 -44.16 -35.14 6.69
CA GLY A 586 -45.30 -35.05 7.61
C GLY A 586 -45.02 -34.19 8.84
N TRP A 587 -44.14 -33.19 8.72
CA TRP A 587 -43.86 -32.23 9.80
C TRP A 587 -45.11 -31.39 10.06
N ASP A 588 -45.71 -31.56 11.24
CA ASP A 588 -46.77 -30.70 11.79
C ASP A 588 -46.19 -29.53 12.60
#